data_AF-A0A2L0NCN1-F1
#
_entry.id   AF-A0A2L0NCN1-F1
#
_cell.length_a   1.000
_cell.length_b   1.000
_cell.length_c   1.000
_cell.angle_alpha   90.00
_cell.angle_beta   90.00
_cell.angle_gamma   90.00
#
_symmetry.space_group_name_H-M   'P 1'
#
loop_
_entity.id
_entity.type
_entity.pdbx_description
1 polymer ?
#
loop_
_entity_poly.entity_id
_entity_poly.type
_entity_poly.pdbx_seq_one_letter_code
_entity_poly.pdbx_strand_id
1 'polypeptide(L)'
;MSEIFAAVDALLAKARDGGDLPEPAERERLRKAAGLTQVEVAAALDTRRETFAKWEAGAAQPRSPKRGAYAFLLAGLADIHGTQSPDGWLTLARQARPLDSDTTEGE
;
A
#
# COMPACT_ATOMS: atom_id res chain seq x y z
N MET A 1 -19.21 -6.84 26.03
CA MET A 1 -18.99 -6.29 24.68
C MET A 1 -19.27 -7.45 23.73
N SER A 2 -20.33 -7.36 22.92
CA SER A 2 -20.93 -8.54 22.27
C SER A 2 -20.01 -9.21 21.25
N GLU A 3 -19.97 -10.55 21.26
CA GLU A 3 -19.26 -11.42 20.30
C GLU A 3 -19.43 -11.00 18.83
N ILE A 4 -20.59 -10.43 18.49
CA ILE A 4 -20.88 -9.89 17.16
C ILE A 4 -19.92 -8.74 16.78
N PHE A 5 -19.60 -7.82 17.70
CA PHE A 5 -18.67 -6.72 17.41
C PHE A 5 -17.24 -7.22 17.29
N ALA A 6 -16.82 -8.19 18.11
CA ALA A 6 -15.49 -8.79 17.97
C ALA A 6 -15.32 -9.55 16.64
N ALA A 7 -16.36 -10.25 16.17
CA ALA A 7 -16.36 -10.89 14.87
C ALA A 7 -16.32 -9.86 13.72
N VAL A 8 -17.05 -8.75 13.86
CA VAL A 8 -16.99 -7.63 12.90
C VAL A 8 -15.60 -6.97 12.91
N ASP A 9 -14.99 -6.74 14.07
CA ASP A 9 -13.64 -6.19 14.19
C ASP A 9 -12.59 -7.11 13.55
N ALA A 10 -12.72 -8.43 13.71
CA ALA A 10 -11.86 -9.41 13.04
C ALA A 10 -12.02 -9.38 11.51
N LEU A 11 -13.25 -9.23 11.01
CA LEU A 11 -13.53 -9.07 9.59
C LEU A 11 -12.99 -7.74 9.04
N LEU A 12 -13.12 -6.65 9.81
CA LEU A 12 -12.58 -5.33 9.45
C LEU A 12 -11.04 -5.34 9.49
N ALA A 13 -10.41 -6.02 10.45
CA ALA A 13 -8.95 -6.19 10.48
C ALA A 13 -8.46 -6.96 9.23
N LYS A 14 -9.14 -8.06 8.87
CA LYS A 14 -8.87 -8.81 7.64
C LYS A 14 -9.12 -8.00 6.37
N ALA A 15 -10.10 -7.10 6.38
CA ALA A 15 -10.38 -6.20 5.25
C ALA A 15 -9.36 -5.05 5.14
N ARG A 16 -8.80 -4.56 6.26
CA ARG A 16 -7.71 -3.58 6.28
C ARG A 16 -6.42 -4.14 5.67
N ASP A 17 -6.18 -5.44 5.81
CA ASP A 17 -5.12 -6.16 5.07
C ASP A 17 -5.37 -6.21 3.55
N GLY A 18 -6.49 -5.68 3.04
CA GLY A 18 -6.88 -5.69 1.63
C GLY A 18 -7.17 -4.31 1.01
N GLY A 19 -7.55 -3.31 1.81
CA GLY A 19 -8.24 -2.10 1.33
C GLY A 19 -7.42 -0.80 1.22
N ASP A 20 -6.13 -0.79 1.54
CA ASP A 20 -5.25 0.39 1.50
C ASP A 20 -4.56 0.63 0.14
N LEU A 21 -4.68 -0.28 -0.82
CA LEU A 21 -4.13 -0.09 -2.17
C LEU A 21 -5.26 0.17 -3.18
N PRO A 22 -5.07 1.11 -4.12
CA PRO A 22 -6.00 1.32 -5.21
C PRO A 22 -6.03 0.13 -6.19
N GLU A 23 -6.90 0.20 -7.19
CA GLU A 23 -6.93 -0.77 -8.28
C GLU A 23 -5.60 -0.80 -9.07
N PRO A 24 -5.22 -1.95 -9.66
CA PRO A 24 -3.97 -2.09 -10.42
C PRO A 24 -3.71 -0.99 -11.47
N ALA A 25 -4.76 -0.60 -12.21
CA ALA A 25 -4.67 0.44 -13.23
C ALA A 25 -4.28 1.80 -12.63
N GLU A 26 -4.81 2.12 -11.45
CA GLU A 26 -4.54 3.38 -10.77
C GLU A 26 -3.13 3.42 -10.17
N ARG A 27 -2.63 2.27 -9.67
CA ARG A 27 -1.23 2.13 -9.23
C ARG A 27 -0.26 2.51 -10.34
N GLU A 28 -0.44 1.91 -11.52
CA GLU A 28 0.40 2.15 -12.69
C GLU A 28 0.28 3.60 -13.20
N ARG A 29 -0.94 4.14 -13.24
CA ARG A 29 -1.19 5.52 -13.67
C ARG A 29 -0.46 6.51 -12.77
N LEU A 30 -0.62 6.41 -11.45
CA LEU A 30 0.03 7.29 -10.49
C LEU A 30 1.54 7.25 -10.62
N ARG A 31 2.12 6.04 -10.71
CA ARG A 31 3.56 5.87 -10.91
C ARG A 31 4.03 6.56 -12.21
N LYS A 32 3.34 6.32 -13.33
CA LYS A 32 3.71 6.90 -14.63
C LYS A 32 3.52 8.42 -14.66
N ALA A 33 2.46 8.94 -14.05
CA ALA A 33 2.21 10.37 -13.94
C ALA A 33 3.34 11.09 -13.19
N ALA A 34 3.93 10.41 -12.21
CA ALA A 34 5.09 10.89 -11.46
C ALA A 34 6.43 10.69 -12.19
N GLY A 35 6.45 10.11 -13.39
CA GLY A 35 7.67 9.80 -14.13
C GLY A 35 8.53 8.67 -13.54
N LEU A 36 8.01 7.92 -12.56
CA LEU A 36 8.74 6.87 -11.87
C LEU A 36 8.74 5.56 -12.66
N THR A 37 9.85 4.85 -12.65
CA THR A 37 9.99 3.51 -13.19
C THR A 37 9.64 2.44 -12.15
N GLN A 38 9.28 1.24 -12.59
CA GLN A 38 9.09 0.10 -11.68
C GLN A 38 10.38 -0.26 -10.92
N VAL A 39 11.56 0.06 -11.48
CA VAL A 39 12.86 -0.21 -10.84
C VAL A 39 13.08 0.74 -9.66
N GLU A 40 12.80 2.03 -9.84
CA GLU A 40 12.96 3.04 -8.77
C GLU A 40 12.03 2.75 -7.59
N VAL A 41 10.77 2.43 -7.86
CA VAL A 41 9.82 2.10 -6.79
C VAL A 41 10.19 0.78 -6.10
N ALA A 42 10.63 -0.23 -6.87
CA ALA A 42 11.09 -1.48 -6.29
C ALA A 42 12.31 -1.29 -5.39
N ALA A 43 13.27 -0.47 -5.81
CA ALA A 43 14.46 -0.14 -5.01
C ALA A 43 14.07 0.59 -3.71
N ALA A 44 13.17 1.57 -3.77
CA ALA A 44 12.69 2.29 -2.59
C ALA A 44 11.95 1.39 -1.58
N LEU A 45 11.27 0.34 -2.05
CA LEU A 45 10.54 -0.63 -1.22
C LEU A 45 11.38 -1.88 -0.87
N ASP A 46 12.68 -1.87 -1.15
CA ASP A 46 13.59 -3.01 -0.92
C ASP A 46 13.04 -4.32 -1.53
N THR A 47 12.56 -4.28 -2.78
CA THR A 47 12.02 -5.45 -3.46
C THR A 47 12.61 -5.60 -4.85
N ARG A 48 12.38 -6.77 -5.46
CA ARG A 48 12.78 -7.01 -6.85
C ARG A 48 11.78 -6.34 -7.79
N ARG A 49 12.28 -5.79 -8.91
CA ARG A 49 11.45 -5.22 -9.99
C ARG A 49 10.32 -6.16 -10.43
N GLU A 50 10.60 -7.46 -10.57
CA GLU A 50 9.60 -8.47 -10.96
C GLU A 50 8.52 -8.67 -9.91
N THR A 51 8.89 -8.65 -8.64
CA THR A 51 7.94 -8.73 -7.51
C THR A 51 7.05 -7.49 -7.49
N PHE A 52 7.64 -6.30 -7.65
CA PHE A 52 6.89 -5.06 -7.76
C PHE A 52 5.95 -5.07 -8.96
N ALA A 53 6.38 -5.55 -10.13
CA ALA A 53 5.53 -5.67 -11.31
C ALA A 53 4.28 -6.56 -11.04
N LYS A 54 4.42 -7.65 -10.28
CA LYS A 54 3.29 -8.48 -9.85
C LYS A 54 2.35 -7.74 -8.88
N TRP A 55 2.90 -6.89 -8.00
CA TRP A 55 2.11 -6.04 -7.12
C TRP A 55 1.34 -4.95 -7.87
N GLU A 56 2.01 -4.28 -8.82
CA GLU A 56 1.40 -3.26 -9.66
C GLU A 56 0.27 -3.85 -10.50
N ALA A 57 0.49 -5.04 -11.09
CA ALA A 57 -0.53 -5.75 -11.87
C ALA A 57 -1.64 -6.42 -11.03
N GLY A 58 -1.56 -6.39 -9.69
CA GLY A 58 -2.51 -7.06 -8.80
C GLY A 58 -2.43 -8.60 -8.79
N ALA A 59 -1.42 -9.19 -9.45
CA ALA A 59 -1.19 -10.63 -9.50
C ALA A 59 -0.62 -11.19 -8.18
N ALA A 60 -0.03 -10.34 -7.36
CA ALA A 60 0.37 -10.63 -6.01
C ALA A 60 0.16 -9.39 -5.14
N GLN A 61 0.12 -9.56 -3.83
CA GLN A 61 -0.06 -8.44 -2.91
C GLN A 61 1.17 -8.31 -1.99
N PRO A 62 1.68 -7.08 -1.76
CA PRO A 62 2.72 -6.87 -0.78
C PRO A 62 2.23 -7.22 0.63
N ARG A 63 3.15 -7.74 1.43
CA ARG A 63 2.94 -7.96 2.87
C ARG A 63 3.43 -6.75 3.67
N SER A 64 2.97 -6.62 4.90
CA SER A 64 3.53 -5.65 5.86
C SER A 64 5.02 -5.92 6.09
N PRO A 65 5.88 -4.89 6.28
CA PRO A 65 5.56 -3.44 6.27
C PRO A 65 5.53 -2.81 4.85
N LYS A 66 6.03 -3.51 3.82
CA LYS A 66 6.17 -3.00 2.44
C LYS A 66 4.83 -2.56 1.84
N ARG A 67 3.74 -3.22 2.23
CA ARG A 67 2.38 -2.84 1.87
C ARG A 67 2.05 -1.41 2.28
N GLY A 68 2.29 -1.06 3.54
CA GLY A 68 1.97 0.26 4.07
C GLY A 68 2.84 1.35 3.45
N ALA A 69 4.13 1.08 3.26
CA ALA A 69 5.03 1.97 2.54
C ALA A 69 4.57 2.23 1.09
N TYR A 70 4.11 1.17 0.40
CA TYR A 70 3.60 1.32 -0.96
C TYR A 70 2.27 2.09 -1.00
N ALA A 71 1.35 1.80 -0.07
CA ALA A 71 0.11 2.55 0.07
C ALA A 71 0.38 4.04 0.30
N PHE A 72 1.29 4.35 1.22
CA PHE A 72 1.69 5.72 1.53
C PHE A 72 2.29 6.45 0.32
N LEU A 73 3.17 5.79 -0.44
CA LEU A 73 3.70 6.33 -1.69
C LEU A 73 2.55 6.69 -2.66
N LEU A 74 1.62 5.76 -2.89
CA LEU A 74 0.51 5.98 -3.82
C LEU A 74 -0.42 7.10 -3.35
N ALA A 75 -0.67 7.23 -2.05
CA ALA A 75 -1.46 8.33 -1.51
C ALA A 75 -0.80 9.70 -1.80
N GLY A 76 0.52 9.81 -1.59
CA GLY A 76 1.25 11.03 -1.93
C GLY A 76 1.23 11.34 -3.42
N LEU A 77 1.33 10.32 -4.29
CA LEU A 77 1.21 10.52 -5.73
C LEU A 77 -0.21 10.95 -6.15
N ALA A 78 -1.24 10.43 -5.48
CA ALA A 78 -2.63 10.83 -5.73
C ALA A 78 -2.91 12.27 -5.28
N ASP A 79 -2.29 12.73 -4.20
CA ASP A 79 -2.37 14.13 -3.78
C ASP A 79 -1.73 15.09 -4.82
N ILE A 80 -0.70 14.64 -5.56
CA ILE A 80 -0.01 15.42 -6.60
C ILE A 80 -0.76 15.37 -7.95
N HIS A 81 -1.23 14.18 -8.35
CA HIS A 81 -1.75 13.92 -9.70
C HIS A 81 -3.27 13.69 -9.77
N GLY A 82 -3.97 13.83 -8.64
CA GLY A 82 -5.38 13.46 -8.48
C GLY A 82 -5.59 11.94 -8.46
N THR A 83 -6.83 11.54 -8.15
CA THR A 83 -7.32 10.15 -8.06
C THR A 83 -8.34 9.87 -9.18
N GLN A 84 -8.34 8.66 -9.75
CA GLN A 84 -9.30 8.25 -10.79
C GLN A 84 -10.17 7.03 -10.41
N SER A 85 -10.00 6.47 -9.21
CA SER A 85 -10.80 5.34 -8.66
C SER A 85 -11.37 5.72 -7.28
N PRO A 86 -12.33 4.95 -6.71
CA PRO A 86 -12.94 5.31 -5.43
C PRO A 86 -11.92 5.57 -4.30
N ASP A 87 -12.02 6.71 -3.62
CA ASP A 87 -11.00 7.21 -2.68
C ASP A 87 -10.96 6.51 -1.32
N GLY A 88 -11.74 5.44 -1.13
CA GLY A 88 -11.83 4.72 0.14
C GLY A 88 -10.48 4.16 0.62
N TRP A 89 -9.58 3.84 -0.33
CA TRP A 89 -8.22 3.37 -0.01
C TRP A 89 -7.33 4.50 0.52
N LEU A 90 -7.58 5.75 0.13
CA LEU A 90 -6.70 6.89 0.41
C LEU A 90 -6.63 7.19 1.91
N THR A 91 -7.75 7.06 2.61
CA THR A 91 -7.80 7.21 4.07
C THR A 91 -6.97 6.16 4.79
N LEU A 92 -7.02 4.90 4.34
CA LEU A 92 -6.24 3.80 4.92
C LEU A 92 -4.76 3.92 4.59
N ALA A 93 -4.42 4.30 3.36
CA ALA A 93 -3.06 4.54 2.92
C ALA A 93 -2.36 5.65 3.71
N ARG A 94 -3.08 6.74 4.05
CA ARG A 94 -2.54 7.83 4.89
C ARG A 94 -2.25 7.37 6.32
N GLN A 95 -3.01 6.41 6.84
CA GLN A 95 -2.78 5.82 8.17
C GLN A 95 -1.61 4.83 8.17
N ALA A 96 -1.21 4.33 7.00
CA ALA A 96 -0.16 3.33 6.87
C ALA A 96 1.27 3.85 7.10
N ARG A 97 1.45 5.08 7.63
CA ARG A 97 2.74 5.61 8.06
C ARG A 97 2.99 5.40 9.56
N PRO A 98 3.61 4.27 9.95
CA PRO A 98 4.49 4.20 11.10
C PRO A 98 5.91 3.83 10.61
N LEU A 99 6.75 4.84 10.38
CA LEU A 99 8.20 4.66 10.38
C LEU A 99 8.64 4.93 11.81
N ASP A 100 8.67 3.88 12.62
CA ASP A 100 9.53 3.68 13.80
C ASP A 100 9.05 2.39 14.51
N SER A 101 9.55 1.25 14.04
CA SER A 101 9.56 0.02 14.83
C SER A 101 10.80 -0.78 14.48
N ASP A 102 11.80 -0.62 15.33
CA ASP A 102 13.09 -1.30 15.46
C ASP A 102 14.06 -1.26 14.26
N THR A 103 15.01 -0.33 14.38
CA THR A 103 16.43 -0.66 14.32
C THR A 103 16.67 -1.99 15.04
N THR A 104 17.05 -3.03 14.30
CA THR A 104 17.71 -4.19 14.90
C THR A 104 19.08 -3.72 15.41
N GLU A 105 19.14 -3.27 16.66
CA GLU A 105 20.32 -3.40 17.51
C GLU A 105 20.23 -4.75 18.22
N GLY A 106 21.31 -5.54 18.13
CA GLY A 106 21.46 -6.89 18.68
C GLY A 106 21.78 -7.87 17.55
N GLU A 107 23.01 -8.38 17.39
CA GLU A 107 24.10 -8.64 18.36
C GLU A 107 25.44 -8.67 17.61
#